data_AF-A0A920MDS4-F1
#
_entry.id   AF-A0A920MDS4-F1
#
_cell.length_a   1.000
_cell.length_b   1.000
_cell.length_c   1.000
_cell.angle_alpha   90.00
_cell.angle_beta   90.00
_cell.angle_gamma   90.00
#
_symmetry.space_group_name_H-M   'P 1'
#
loop_
_entity.id
_entity.type
_entity.pdbx_description
1 polymer ?
#
loop_
_entity_poly.entity_id
_entity_poly.type
_entity_poly.pdbx_seq_one_letter_code
_entity_poly.pdbx_strand_id
1 'polypeptide(L)' 'MEWFTLEWLMKNMEWAVGLLVIGCVILFFFPILLGWQLKQDAQKKEET' A
#
# COMPACT_ATOMS: atom_id res chain seq x y z
N MET A 1 -8.54 -19.97 -24.95
CA MET A 1 -8.16 -18.54 -24.94
C MET A 1 -9.30 -17.68 -24.39
N GLU A 2 -9.96 -18.10 -23.29
CA GLU A 2 -11.14 -17.39 -22.74
C GLU A 2 -10.94 -16.84 -21.32
N TRP A 3 -9.76 -17.08 -20.75
CA TRP A 3 -9.37 -16.50 -19.47
C TRP A 3 -9.13 -14.99 -19.63
N PHE A 4 -8.40 -14.57 -20.67
CA PHE A 4 -7.89 -13.20 -20.82
C PHE A 4 -8.81 -12.29 -21.67
N THR A 5 -10.11 -12.56 -21.68
CA THR A 5 -11.09 -11.74 -22.39
C THR A 5 -11.53 -10.55 -21.53
N LEU A 6 -11.93 -9.45 -22.20
CA LEU A 6 -12.46 -8.23 -21.59
C LEU A 6 -13.64 -8.50 -20.63
N GLU A 7 -14.41 -9.55 -20.88
CA GLU A 7 -15.53 -9.98 -20.04
C GLU A 7 -15.08 -10.52 -18.68
N TRP A 8 -14.02 -11.35 -18.66
CA TRP A 8 -13.42 -11.81 -17.41
C TRP A 8 -12.85 -10.63 -16.61
N LEU A 9 -12.23 -9.66 -17.29
CA LEU A 9 -11.72 -8.46 -16.66
C LEU A 9 -12.84 -7.63 -16.04
N MET A 10 -13.94 -7.35 -16.76
CA MET A 10 -15.08 -6.61 -16.19
C MET A 10 -15.69 -7.33 -14.98
N LYS A 11 -15.78 -8.67 -15.02
CA LYS A 11 -16.31 -9.48 -13.92
C LYS A 11 -15.39 -9.50 -12.69
N ASN A 12 -14.08 -9.40 -12.88
CA ASN A 12 -13.08 -9.44 -11.80
C ASN A 12 -12.44 -8.07 -11.54
N MET A 13 -12.98 -7.00 -12.14
CA MET A 13 -12.40 -5.65 -12.08
C MET A 13 -12.36 -5.13 -10.64
N GLU A 14 -13.40 -5.41 -9.87
CA GLU A 14 -13.46 -5.07 -8.44
C GLU A 14 -12.33 -5.74 -7.65
N TRP A 15 -12.03 -7.00 -7.96
CA TRP A 15 -10.92 -7.74 -7.35
C TRP A 15 -9.56 -7.18 -7.76
N ALA A 16 -9.38 -6.80 -9.03
CA ALA A 16 -8.16 -6.16 -9.51
C ALA A 16 -7.93 -4.80 -8.82
N VAL A 17 -8.99 -3.99 -8.69
CA VAL A 17 -8.95 -2.71 -7.96
C VAL A 17 -8.66 -2.95 -6.47
N GLY A 18 -9.29 -3.95 -5.86
CA GLY A 18 -9.03 -4.32 -4.46
C GLY A 18 -7.56 -4.69 -4.23
N LEU A 19 -6.98 -5.51 -5.10
CA LEU A 19 -5.56 -5.87 -5.05
C LEU A 19 -4.65 -4.65 -5.24
N LEU A 20 -5.01 -3.75 -6.16
CA LEU A 20 -4.28 -2.50 -6.38
C LEU A 20 -4.29 -1.61 -5.12
N VAL A 21 -5.45 -1.45 -4.48
CA VAL A 21 -5.58 -0.68 -3.23
C VAL A 21 -4.74 -1.29 -2.12
N ILE A 22 -4.76 -2.62 -1.97
CA ILE A 22 -3.92 -3.32 -1.00
C ILE A 22 -2.43 -3.07 -1.29
N GLY A 23 -2.03 -3.15 -2.57
CA GLY A 23 -0.67 -2.81 -3.00
C GLY A 23 -0.28 -1.38 -2.64
N CYS A 24 -1.17 -0.41 -2.87
CA CYS A 24 -0.95 0.97 -2.45
C CYS A 24 -0.77 1.08 -0.93
N VAL A 25 -1.64 0.45 -0.13
CA VAL A 25 -1.52 0.48 1.34
C VAL A 25 -0.17 -0.08 1.81
N ILE A 26 0.27 -1.19 1.21
CA ILE A 26 1.58 -1.79 1.53
C ILE A 26 2.72 -0.86 1.11
N LEU A 27 2.64 -0.21 -0.05
CA LEU A 27 3.65 0.76 -0.49
C LEU A 27 3.71 1.98 0.44
N PHE A 28 2.57 2.43 0.97
CA PHE A 28 2.50 3.50 1.97
C PHE A 28 2.92 3.07 3.37
N PHE A 29 3.05 1.78 3.65
CA PHE A 29 3.54 1.30 4.94
C PHE A 29 4.99 1.76 5.22
N PHE A 30 5.84 1.76 4.19
CA PHE A 30 7.24 2.18 4.30
C PHE A 30 7.40 3.65 4.75
N PRO A 31 6.78 4.66 4.10
CA PRO A 31 6.87 6.05 4.56
C PRO A 31 6.23 6.27 5.94
N ILE A 32 5.20 5.50 6.32
CA ILE A 32 4.61 5.58 7.66
C ILE A 32 5.63 5.14 8.73
N LEU A 33 6.32 4.02 8.51
CA LEU A 33 7.36 3.55 9.41
C LEU A 33 8.53 4.53 9.52
N LEU A 34 8.98 5.11 8.39
CA LEU A 34 10.03 6.13 8.39
C LEU A 34 9.62 7.38 9.19
N GLY A 35 8.39 7.85 9.00
CA GLY A 35 7.86 8.99 9.75
C GLY A 35 7.81 8.72 11.26
N TRP A 36 7.45 7.50 11.66
CA TRP A 36 7.48 7.08 13.07
C TRP A 36 8.89 7.00 13.65
N GLN A 37 9.83 6.43 12.92
CA GLN A 37 11.23 6.37 13.36
C GLN A 37 11.82 7.77 13.52
N LEU A 38 11.60 8.65 12.54
CA LEU A 38 12.12 10.02 12.58
C LEU A 38 11.56 10.80 13.77
N LYS A 39 10.28 10.61 14.10
CA LYS A 39 9.65 11.22 15.27
C LYS A 39 10.27 10.71 16.58
N GLN A 40 10.56 9.40 16.66
CA GLN A 40 11.17 8.79 17.84
C GLN A 40 12.63 9.26 18.04
N ASP A 41 13.40 9.34 16.96
CA ASP A 41 14.78 9.85 17.01
C ASP A 41 14.83 11.34 17.38
N ALA A 42 13.87 12.13 16.90
CA ALA A 42 13.73 13.54 17.27
C ALA A 42 13.41 13.71 18.76
N GLN A 43 12.43 12.94 19.29
CA GLN A 43 12.11 12.98 20.72
C GLN A 43 13.29 12.57 21.59
N LYS A 44 14.04 11.54 21.21
CA LYS A 44 15.19 11.06 21.97
C LYS A 44 16.32 12.11 22.07
N LYS A 45 16.49 12.96 21.05
CA LYS A 45 17.48 14.05 21.05
C LYS A 45 17.08 15.25 21.90
N GLU A 46 15.80 15.45 22.17
CA GLU A 46 15.32 16.57 22.98
C GLU A 46 15.42 16.27 24.49
N GLU A 47 15.44 14.98 24.87
CA GLU A 47 15.61 14.53 26.25
C GLU A 47 17.08 14.37 26.70
N THR A 48 18.08 14.51 25.80
CA THR A 48 19.53 14.45 26.12
C THR A 48 20.15 15.83 26.11
#